data_AF-A0ABD5AY80-F1
#
_entry.id   AF-A0ABD5AY80-F1
#
_cell.length_a   1.000
_cell.length_b   1.000
_cell.length_c   1.000
_cell.angle_alpha   90.00
_cell.angle_beta   90.00
_cell.angle_gamma   90.00
#
_symmetry.space_group_name_H-M   'P 1'
#
loop_
_entity.id
_entity.type
_entity.pdbx_description
1 polymer ?
#
loop_
_entity_poly.entity_id
_entity_poly.type
_entity_poly.pdbx_seq_one_letter_code
_entity_poly.pdbx_strand_id
1 'polypeptide(L)'
;EGLKVNGRIEKYDKIICTADFPYATSSLIKKEHHPKKYTTQKIDNMDYSCSAFLMYIGVDKDLSEDILLHNVIFSKDFDNNINEIFSGEISQDPSIYVYAPSVEDQSLAPEGQTGIYVLMPVSELKTSNTDWSDESTITQVKDIIYNKLSTIKALKDLKKQVVTEIIYTPKDFEGDYNAKFGAAFGLMPTLAQSNYYRPPNVSRDYKNLYFAGASVHPGAGVPIVLTSAKITVDAMLEDINNGI
;
A
#
# COMPACT_ATOMS: atom_id res chain seq x y z
N GLU A 1 11.12 -20.91 18.84
CA GLU A 1 11.49 -20.63 20.24
C GLU A 1 11.05 -19.25 20.75
N GLY A 2 10.26 -18.47 19.99
CA GLY A 2 9.79 -17.16 20.43
C GLY A 2 10.15 -16.03 19.45
N LEU A 3 9.93 -14.79 19.87
CA LEU A 3 10.29 -13.57 19.15
C LEU A 3 11.54 -12.93 19.78
N LYS A 4 12.40 -12.31 18.97
CA LYS A 4 13.52 -11.51 19.45
C LYS A 4 13.21 -10.02 19.27
N VAL A 5 13.00 -9.30 20.38
CA VAL A 5 12.68 -7.86 20.39
C VAL A 5 13.75 -7.12 21.18
N ASN A 6 14.40 -6.13 20.57
CA ASN A 6 15.46 -5.32 21.21
C ASN A 6 16.53 -6.16 21.93
N GLY A 7 16.93 -7.28 21.31
CA GLY A 7 17.95 -8.19 21.85
C GLY A 7 17.43 -9.24 22.83
N ARG A 8 16.19 -9.14 23.32
CA ARG A 8 15.58 -10.08 24.27
C ARG A 8 14.72 -11.11 23.54
N ILE A 9 14.75 -12.36 24.00
CA ILE A 9 13.93 -13.45 23.45
C ILE A 9 12.73 -13.66 24.36
N GLU A 10 11.54 -13.59 23.78
CA GLU A 10 10.26 -13.83 24.44
C GLU A 10 9.58 -15.04 23.83
N LYS A 11 9.15 -15.99 24.67
CA LYS A 11 8.56 -17.26 24.22
C LYS A 11 7.05 -17.15 24.15
N TYR A 12 6.49 -17.78 23.12
CA TYR A 12 5.05 -17.83 22.86
C TYR A 12 4.67 -19.23 22.40
N ASP A 13 3.48 -19.69 22.79
CA ASP A 13 2.95 -20.98 22.34
C ASP A 13 2.55 -20.94 20.87
N LYS A 14 1.97 -19.82 20.43
CA LYS A 14 1.51 -19.52 19.07
C LYS A 14 1.84 -18.06 18.73
N ILE A 15 2.18 -17.77 17.48
CA ILE A 15 2.54 -16.44 17.00
C ILE A 15 1.73 -16.09 15.75
N ILE A 16 1.04 -14.94 15.76
CA ILE A 16 0.46 -14.34 14.55
C ILE A 16 1.39 -13.25 14.06
N CYS A 17 1.89 -13.40 12.84
CA CYS A 17 2.65 -12.38 12.13
C CYS A 17 1.73 -11.58 11.21
N THR A 18 1.55 -10.30 11.53
CA THR A 18 0.80 -9.34 10.70
C THR A 18 1.70 -8.40 9.89
N ALA A 19 3.03 -8.57 9.98
CA ALA A 19 3.97 -7.92 9.09
C ALA A 19 3.82 -8.45 7.66
N ASP A 20 4.20 -7.65 6.67
CA ASP A 20 4.21 -8.05 5.26
C ASP A 20 4.96 -9.39 5.08
N PHE A 21 4.34 -10.34 4.41
CA PHE A 21 4.84 -11.72 4.31
C PHE A 21 6.20 -11.79 3.60
N PRO A 22 6.40 -11.14 2.43
CA PRO A 22 7.72 -10.95 1.85
C PRO A 22 8.76 -10.48 2.87
N TYR A 23 8.49 -9.40 3.60
CA TYR A 23 9.40 -8.87 4.62
C TYR A 23 9.65 -9.86 5.78
N ALA A 24 8.59 -10.44 6.32
CA ALA A 24 8.68 -11.38 7.44
C ALA A 24 9.56 -12.57 7.08
N THR A 25 9.35 -13.15 5.91
CA THR A 25 10.11 -14.32 5.44
C THR A 25 11.54 -14.00 5.02
N SER A 26 11.84 -12.79 4.56
CA SER A 26 13.21 -12.39 4.19
C SER A 26 14.05 -11.86 5.34
N SER A 27 13.40 -11.25 6.35
CA SER A 27 14.09 -10.37 7.31
C SER A 27 13.87 -10.77 8.77
N LEU A 28 12.68 -11.29 9.12
CA LEU A 28 12.34 -11.61 10.51
C LEU A 28 12.60 -13.08 10.84
N ILE A 29 12.46 -13.96 9.86
CA ILE A 29 12.69 -15.39 10.05
C ILE A 29 14.15 -15.70 9.74
N LYS A 30 14.82 -16.45 10.63
CA LYS A 30 16.21 -16.85 10.42
C LYS A 30 16.35 -17.75 9.19
N LYS A 31 17.47 -17.61 8.47
CA LYS A 31 17.81 -18.41 7.28
C LYS A 31 17.66 -19.92 7.48
N GLU A 32 18.04 -20.44 8.65
CA GLU A 32 17.93 -21.85 9.03
C GLU A 32 16.48 -22.36 9.12
N HIS A 33 15.51 -21.46 9.17
CA HIS A 33 14.08 -21.74 9.22
C HIS A 33 13.34 -21.27 7.97
N HIS A 34 14.00 -20.71 6.95
CA HIS A 34 13.29 -20.17 5.78
C HIS A 34 12.34 -21.19 5.15
N PRO A 35 11.17 -20.74 4.63
CA PRO A 35 10.18 -21.63 4.08
C PRO A 35 10.75 -22.28 2.83
N LYS A 36 10.70 -23.61 2.72
CA LYS A 36 11.25 -24.34 1.56
C LYS A 36 10.58 -23.89 0.26
N LYS A 37 9.29 -23.55 0.34
CA LYS A 37 8.48 -23.10 -0.80
C LYS A 37 8.66 -21.62 -1.15
N TYR A 38 9.10 -20.77 -0.21
CA TYR A 38 9.18 -19.31 -0.36
C TYR A 38 10.59 -18.82 0.00
N THR A 39 11.55 -19.19 -0.85
CA THR A 39 12.91 -18.68 -0.78
C THR A 39 12.95 -17.17 -1.06
N THR A 40 13.98 -16.48 -0.58
CA THR A 40 14.18 -15.05 -0.88
C THR A 40 14.13 -14.77 -2.38
N GLN A 41 14.82 -15.58 -3.19
CA GLN A 41 14.77 -15.45 -4.65
C GLN A 41 13.35 -15.60 -5.22
N LYS A 42 12.55 -16.52 -4.69
CA LYS A 42 11.16 -16.65 -5.14
C LYS A 42 10.34 -15.42 -4.76
N ILE A 43 10.46 -14.95 -3.51
CA ILE A 43 9.77 -13.74 -3.04
C ILE A 43 10.14 -12.53 -3.89
N ASP A 44 11.43 -12.35 -4.19
CA ASP A 44 11.90 -11.25 -5.04
C ASP A 44 11.36 -11.34 -6.48
N ASN A 45 11.12 -12.57 -6.97
CA ASN A 45 10.58 -12.84 -8.30
C ASN A 45 9.06 -12.91 -8.39
N MET A 46 8.33 -12.71 -7.28
CA MET A 46 6.87 -12.57 -7.32
C MET A 46 6.47 -11.28 -8.05
N ASP A 47 5.23 -11.26 -8.56
CA ASP A 47 4.62 -10.08 -9.15
C ASP A 47 4.00 -9.22 -8.05
N TYR A 48 4.44 -7.96 -7.97
CA TYR A 48 3.94 -6.98 -7.01
C TYR A 48 2.97 -6.03 -7.71
N SER A 49 2.01 -5.49 -6.98
CA SER A 49 1.13 -4.45 -7.50
C SER A 49 1.94 -3.20 -7.82
N CYS A 50 1.32 -2.27 -8.55
CA CYS A 50 1.81 -0.90 -8.57
C CYS A 50 1.89 -0.31 -7.15
N SER A 51 2.62 0.80 -7.05
CA SER A 51 2.66 1.65 -5.87
C SER A 51 1.78 2.89 -6.08
N ALA A 52 1.90 3.86 -5.18
CA ALA A 52 1.18 5.11 -5.23
C ALA A 52 2.10 6.28 -4.83
N PHE A 53 1.86 7.43 -5.46
CA PHE A 53 2.30 8.72 -4.98
C PHE A 53 1.09 9.41 -4.35
N LEU A 54 1.18 9.72 -3.05
CA LEU A 54 0.11 10.37 -2.31
C LEU A 54 0.47 11.82 -2.02
N MET A 55 -0.54 12.68 -2.10
CA MET A 55 -0.48 14.05 -1.60
C MET A 55 -1.62 14.26 -0.60
N TYR A 56 -1.31 14.64 0.63
CA TYR A 56 -2.29 15.16 1.58
C TYR A 56 -2.18 16.68 1.56
N ILE A 57 -3.26 17.37 1.20
CA ILE A 57 -3.29 18.80 0.93
C ILE A 57 -4.32 19.43 1.86
N GLY A 58 -3.88 20.37 2.70
CA GLY A 58 -4.80 21.29 3.37
C GLY A 58 -5.01 22.52 2.50
N VAL A 59 -6.27 22.93 2.36
CA VAL A 59 -6.70 24.01 1.46
C VAL A 59 -7.37 25.10 2.28
N ASP A 60 -6.93 26.35 2.14
CA ASP A 60 -7.53 27.55 2.76
C ASP A 60 -8.82 27.99 2.06
N LYS A 61 -9.72 27.04 1.84
CA LYS A 61 -11.03 27.25 1.23
C LYS A 61 -11.93 26.07 1.58
N ASP A 62 -13.18 26.37 1.90
CA ASP A 62 -14.25 25.39 1.96
C ASP A 62 -14.68 25.01 0.53
N LEU A 63 -14.56 23.72 0.22
CA LEU A 63 -14.90 23.13 -1.07
C LEU A 63 -16.13 22.21 -0.99
N SER A 64 -16.90 22.25 0.11
CA SER A 64 -18.01 21.31 0.34
C SER A 64 -19.10 21.36 -0.73
N GLU A 65 -19.31 22.52 -1.35
CA GLU A 65 -20.26 22.73 -2.46
C GLU A 65 -19.62 22.58 -3.86
N ASP A 66 -18.30 22.37 -3.91
CA ASP A 66 -17.48 22.48 -5.12
C ASP A 66 -16.96 21.13 -5.64
N ILE A 67 -16.76 20.14 -4.75
CA ILE A 67 -16.26 18.80 -5.08
C ILE A 67 -17.02 17.72 -4.31
N LEU A 68 -16.99 16.48 -4.83
CA LEU A 68 -17.62 15.34 -4.15
C LEU A 68 -16.66 14.75 -3.10
N LEU A 69 -17.22 13.93 -2.20
CA LEU A 69 -16.42 13.10 -1.28
C LEU A 69 -15.35 12.28 -2.03
N HIS A 70 -15.74 11.66 -3.15
CA HIS A 70 -14.91 10.81 -4.00
C HIS A 70 -14.90 11.33 -5.43
N ASN A 71 -13.73 11.56 -6.00
CA ASN A 71 -13.57 12.04 -7.37
C ASN A 71 -12.49 11.22 -8.08
N VAL A 72 -12.70 10.92 -9.36
CA VAL A 72 -11.70 10.28 -10.23
C VAL A 72 -11.53 11.14 -11.46
N ILE A 73 -10.29 11.51 -11.76
CA ILE A 73 -9.94 12.25 -12.98
C ILE A 73 -9.15 11.29 -13.86
N PHE A 74 -9.77 10.79 -14.92
CA PHE A 74 -9.13 9.83 -15.83
C PHE A 74 -8.11 10.49 -16.76
N SER A 75 -7.04 9.75 -17.09
CA SER A 75 -6.20 10.01 -18.26
C SER A 75 -7.05 10.08 -19.53
N LYS A 76 -6.64 10.90 -20.51
CA LYS A 76 -7.24 10.87 -21.85
C LYS A 76 -6.97 9.55 -22.57
N ASP A 77 -5.82 8.94 -22.29
CA ASP A 77 -5.43 7.61 -22.76
C ASP A 77 -5.21 6.71 -21.54
N PHE A 78 -6.28 6.02 -21.14
CA PHE A 78 -6.27 5.16 -19.97
C PHE A 78 -5.36 3.94 -20.15
N ASP A 79 -5.38 3.32 -21.33
CA ASP A 79 -4.57 2.13 -21.61
C ASP A 79 -3.07 2.47 -21.58
N ASN A 80 -2.67 3.60 -22.17
CA ASN A 80 -1.30 4.08 -22.07
C ASN A 80 -0.91 4.40 -20.62
N ASN A 81 -1.79 5.06 -19.86
CA ASN A 81 -1.51 5.35 -18.44
C ASN A 81 -1.28 4.08 -17.61
N ILE A 82 -2.06 3.02 -17.85
CA ILE A 82 -1.83 1.71 -17.22
C ILE A 82 -0.48 1.12 -17.66
N ASN A 83 -0.15 1.17 -18.95
CA ASN A 83 1.14 0.67 -19.45
C ASN A 83 2.33 1.39 -18.81
N GLU A 84 2.29 2.72 -18.71
CA GLU A 84 3.33 3.54 -18.07
C GLU A 84 3.58 3.11 -16.61
N ILE A 85 2.50 2.85 -15.85
CA ILE A 85 2.59 2.38 -14.46
C ILE A 85 3.35 1.04 -14.38
N PHE A 86 3.10 0.11 -15.30
CA PHE A 86 3.73 -1.22 -15.29
C PHE A 86 5.03 -1.30 -16.10
N SER A 87 5.41 -0.25 -16.84
CA SER A 87 6.69 -0.15 -17.56
C SER A 87 7.77 0.63 -16.81
N GLY A 88 7.43 1.28 -15.69
CA GLY A 88 8.40 2.01 -14.88
C GLY A 88 8.42 3.53 -15.12
N GLU A 89 7.43 4.07 -15.83
CA GLU A 89 7.41 5.46 -16.32
C GLU A 89 6.46 6.36 -15.51
N ILE A 90 6.78 7.67 -15.45
CA ILE A 90 5.89 8.69 -14.86
C ILE A 90 4.99 9.25 -15.97
N SER A 91 3.70 8.94 -15.89
CA SER A 91 2.69 9.49 -16.80
C SER A 91 2.62 11.01 -16.73
N GLN A 92 2.59 11.68 -17.89
CA GLN A 92 2.34 13.13 -17.98
C GLN A 92 0.86 13.49 -17.99
N ASP A 93 -0.04 12.49 -18.11
CA ASP A 93 -1.50 12.66 -18.01
C ASP A 93 -2.11 11.53 -17.17
N PRO A 94 -1.74 11.39 -15.88
CA PRO A 94 -2.15 10.26 -15.06
C PRO A 94 -3.64 10.26 -14.77
N SER A 95 -4.22 9.08 -14.59
CA SER A 95 -5.49 8.95 -13.85
C SER A 95 -5.22 9.13 -12.37
N ILE A 96 -5.94 10.03 -11.70
CA ILE A 96 -5.79 10.28 -10.26
C ILE A 96 -7.12 10.15 -9.53
N TYR A 97 -7.03 9.74 -8.28
CA TYR A 97 -8.14 9.70 -7.35
C TYR A 97 -7.99 10.79 -6.30
N VAL A 98 -9.10 11.48 -6.00
CA VAL A 98 -9.15 12.59 -5.05
C VAL A 98 -10.27 12.30 -4.06
N TYR A 99 -9.92 12.26 -2.78
CA TYR A 99 -10.85 12.05 -1.68
C TYR A 99 -10.79 13.25 -0.74
N ALA A 100 -11.95 13.86 -0.52
CA ALA A 100 -12.09 15.07 0.28
C ALA A 100 -13.06 14.79 1.43
N PRO A 101 -12.64 14.07 2.49
CA PRO A 101 -13.53 13.64 3.55
C PRO A 101 -14.15 14.80 4.34
N SER A 102 -13.47 15.95 4.38
CA SER A 102 -13.94 17.11 5.12
C SER A 102 -15.18 17.77 4.53
N VAL A 103 -15.57 17.42 3.30
CA VAL A 103 -16.83 17.91 2.69
C VAL A 103 -18.07 17.28 3.32
N GLU A 104 -17.93 16.09 3.92
CA GLU A 104 -19.00 15.39 4.64
C GLU A 104 -18.79 15.48 6.17
N ASP A 105 -17.54 15.42 6.62
CA ASP A 105 -17.17 15.52 8.04
C ASP A 105 -16.24 16.71 8.29
N GLN A 106 -16.85 17.85 8.61
CA GLN A 106 -16.15 19.12 8.87
C GLN A 106 -15.16 19.04 10.05
N SER A 107 -15.20 18.01 10.89
CA SER A 107 -14.21 17.83 11.96
C SER A 107 -12.81 17.45 11.46
N LEU A 108 -12.70 17.04 10.19
CA LEU A 108 -11.46 16.60 9.55
C LEU A 108 -10.65 17.74 8.93
N ALA A 109 -11.12 18.98 9.02
CA ALA A 109 -10.39 20.18 8.63
C ALA A 109 -10.70 21.36 9.57
N PRO A 110 -9.84 22.39 9.66
CA PRO A 110 -10.19 23.64 10.32
C PRO A 110 -11.41 24.32 9.69
N GLU A 111 -12.08 25.17 10.46
CA GLU A 111 -13.24 25.94 9.97
C GLU A 111 -12.87 26.74 8.71
N GLY A 112 -13.71 26.62 7.67
CA GLY A 112 -13.50 27.30 6.39
C GLY A 112 -12.41 26.69 5.50
N GLN A 113 -11.85 25.54 5.86
CA GLN A 113 -10.79 24.84 5.13
C GLN A 113 -11.22 23.44 4.68
N THR A 114 -10.51 22.88 3.70
CA THR A 114 -10.76 21.54 3.18
C THR A 114 -9.48 20.70 3.26
N GLY A 115 -9.60 19.48 3.77
CA GLY A 115 -8.56 18.45 3.69
C GLY A 115 -8.80 17.53 2.50
N ILE A 116 -7.81 17.40 1.62
CA ILE A 116 -7.89 16.55 0.43
C ILE A 116 -6.72 15.57 0.47
N TYR A 117 -6.97 14.29 0.15
CA TYR A 117 -5.89 13.39 -0.27
C TYR A 117 -6.03 13.03 -1.76
N VAL A 118 -4.90 13.01 -2.44
CA VAL A 118 -4.77 12.66 -3.85
C VAL A 118 -3.90 11.43 -3.96
N LEU A 119 -4.34 10.46 -4.75
CA LEU A 119 -3.62 9.25 -5.09
C LEU A 119 -3.34 9.23 -6.60
N MET A 120 -2.06 9.16 -6.95
CA MET A 120 -1.61 8.87 -8.31
C MET A 120 -0.95 7.48 -8.31
N PRO A 121 -1.49 6.48 -9.02
CA PRO A 121 -0.81 5.20 -9.16
C PRO A 121 0.52 5.38 -9.89
N VAL A 122 1.57 4.73 -9.40
CA VAL A 122 2.93 4.75 -9.98
C VAL A 122 3.55 3.37 -9.92
N SER A 123 4.64 3.13 -10.65
CA SER A 123 5.38 1.88 -10.54
C SER A 123 5.91 1.65 -9.13
N GLU A 124 5.94 0.39 -8.71
CA GLU A 124 6.69 -0.04 -7.52
C GLU A 124 8.20 0.00 -7.78
N LEU A 125 9.01 -0.03 -6.72
CA LEU A 125 10.45 0.28 -6.75
C LEU A 125 11.31 -0.70 -7.56
N LYS A 126 10.86 -1.95 -7.77
CA LYS A 126 11.58 -2.94 -8.58
C LYS A 126 11.50 -2.63 -10.08
N THR A 127 10.35 -2.13 -10.54
CA THR A 127 10.10 -1.81 -11.96
C THR A 127 10.35 -0.34 -12.28
N SER A 128 10.22 0.55 -11.30
CA SER A 128 10.35 2.00 -11.49
C SER A 128 11.73 2.41 -12.01
N ASN A 129 11.76 3.30 -13.01
CA ASN A 129 12.97 4.00 -13.44
C ASN A 129 13.17 5.35 -12.70
N THR A 130 12.38 5.60 -11.65
CA THR A 130 12.30 6.89 -10.96
C THR A 130 13.09 6.87 -9.66
N ASP A 131 13.92 7.91 -9.44
CA ASP A 131 14.55 8.14 -8.15
C ASP A 131 13.64 8.98 -7.24
N TRP A 132 12.86 8.31 -6.40
CA TRP A 132 12.00 8.97 -5.41
C TRP A 132 12.76 9.66 -4.26
N SER A 133 14.10 9.58 -4.21
CA SER A 133 14.91 10.38 -3.29
C SER A 133 15.17 11.80 -3.79
N ASP A 134 14.98 12.05 -5.08
CA ASP A 134 15.30 13.33 -5.71
C ASP A 134 14.12 14.31 -5.59
N GLU A 135 14.35 15.44 -4.91
CA GLU A 135 13.35 16.50 -4.76
C GLU A 135 12.86 17.06 -6.11
N SER A 136 13.70 17.02 -7.15
CA SER A 136 13.31 17.50 -8.48
C SER A 136 12.23 16.59 -9.09
N THR A 137 12.37 15.28 -8.90
CA THR A 137 11.37 14.27 -9.28
C THR A 137 10.07 14.46 -8.51
N ILE A 138 10.14 14.65 -7.19
CA ILE A 138 8.95 14.91 -6.35
C ILE A 138 8.22 16.17 -6.82
N THR A 139 8.96 17.24 -7.12
CA THR A 139 8.41 18.50 -7.62
C THR A 139 7.72 18.31 -8.98
N GLN A 140 8.35 17.57 -9.90
CA GLN A 140 7.78 17.25 -11.21
C GLN A 140 6.43 16.52 -11.07
N VAL A 141 6.36 15.48 -10.23
CA VAL A 141 5.12 14.70 -10.03
C VAL A 141 4.02 15.56 -9.40
N LYS A 142 4.36 16.40 -8.42
CA LYS A 142 3.40 17.35 -7.84
C LYS A 142 2.82 18.29 -8.89
N ASP A 143 3.65 18.83 -9.78
CA ASP A 143 3.19 19.74 -10.83
C ASP A 143 2.28 19.03 -11.83
N ILE A 144 2.57 17.76 -12.18
CA ILE A 144 1.67 16.91 -12.98
C ILE A 144 0.32 16.75 -12.28
N ILE A 145 0.32 16.44 -10.98
CA ILE A 145 -0.90 16.28 -10.17
C ILE A 145 -1.69 17.60 -10.10
N TYR A 146 -1.05 18.74 -9.82
CA TYR A 146 -1.73 20.04 -9.81
C TYR A 146 -2.32 20.41 -11.16
N ASN A 147 -1.61 20.12 -12.25
CA ASN A 147 -2.13 20.31 -13.61
C ASN A 147 -3.37 19.43 -13.83
N LYS A 148 -3.35 18.18 -13.37
CA LYS A 148 -4.49 17.26 -13.46
C LYS A 148 -5.67 17.71 -12.60
N LEU A 149 -5.44 18.14 -11.36
CA LEU A 149 -6.47 18.69 -10.47
C LEU A 149 -7.13 19.93 -11.08
N SER A 150 -6.36 20.76 -11.80
CA SER A 150 -6.86 22.00 -12.40
C SER A 150 -7.97 21.78 -13.44
N THR A 151 -8.18 20.55 -13.92
CA THR A 151 -9.30 20.21 -14.81
C THR A 151 -10.65 20.26 -14.10
N ILE A 152 -10.66 20.12 -12.76
CA ILE A 152 -11.84 20.40 -11.94
C ILE A 152 -11.88 21.91 -11.74
N LYS A 153 -12.96 22.56 -12.19
CA LYS A 153 -13.09 24.03 -12.19
C LYS A 153 -12.81 24.65 -10.82
N ALA A 154 -13.30 24.03 -9.74
CA ALA A 154 -13.09 24.51 -8.38
C ALA A 154 -11.64 24.41 -7.89
N LEU A 155 -10.81 23.55 -8.51
CA LEU A 155 -9.42 23.30 -8.15
C LEU A 155 -8.42 23.95 -9.11
N LYS A 156 -8.88 24.77 -10.07
CA LYS A 156 -8.05 25.37 -11.12
C LYS A 156 -6.81 26.11 -10.59
N ASP A 157 -6.97 26.83 -9.47
CA ASP A 157 -5.93 27.62 -8.83
C ASP A 157 -5.52 27.05 -7.46
N LEU A 158 -5.76 25.75 -7.23
CA LEU A 158 -5.60 25.10 -5.91
C LEU A 158 -4.24 25.37 -5.26
N LYS A 159 -3.15 25.37 -6.04
CA LYS A 159 -1.77 25.59 -5.56
C LYS A 159 -1.61 26.91 -4.80
N LYS A 160 -2.43 27.93 -5.08
CA LYS A 160 -2.41 29.24 -4.37
C LYS A 160 -3.10 29.20 -3.01
N GLN A 161 -3.89 28.17 -2.74
CA GLN A 161 -4.70 28.03 -1.53
C GLN A 161 -4.14 26.93 -0.60
N VAL A 162 -3.00 26.33 -0.93
CA VAL A 162 -2.40 25.26 -0.13
C VAL A 162 -1.80 25.84 1.15
N VAL A 163 -2.24 25.34 2.31
CA VAL A 163 -1.68 25.70 3.63
C VAL A 163 -0.73 24.65 4.18
N THR A 164 -0.95 23.40 3.80
CA THR A 164 -0.07 22.29 4.16
C THR A 164 -0.08 21.26 3.05
N GLU A 165 1.05 20.59 2.89
CA GLU A 165 1.23 19.52 1.92
C GLU A 165 2.14 18.46 2.54
N ILE A 166 1.70 17.21 2.51
CA ILE A 166 2.49 16.04 2.91
C ILE A 166 2.51 15.08 1.73
N ILE A 167 3.73 14.64 1.38
CA ILE A 167 3.96 13.69 0.29
C ILE A 167 4.25 12.32 0.86
N TYR A 168 3.75 11.28 0.20
CA TYR A 168 4.05 9.89 0.53
C TYR A 168 4.34 9.12 -0.77
N THR A 169 5.47 8.45 -0.84
CA THR A 169 6.04 7.85 -2.05
C THR A 169 6.20 6.34 -1.90
N PRO A 170 6.55 5.62 -2.99
CA PRO A 170 6.92 4.21 -2.90
C PRO A 170 8.02 3.92 -1.87
N LYS A 171 8.98 4.84 -1.66
CA LYS A 171 10.03 4.67 -0.63
C LYS A 171 9.49 4.74 0.78
N ASP A 172 8.49 5.58 1.02
CA ASP A 172 7.86 5.69 2.34
C ASP A 172 7.05 4.42 2.64
N PHE A 173 6.33 3.86 1.65
CA PHE A 173 5.69 2.54 1.79
C PHE A 173 6.68 1.44 2.16
N GLU A 174 7.85 1.43 1.53
CA GLU A 174 8.90 0.46 1.84
C GLU A 174 9.50 0.70 3.23
N GLY A 175 9.74 1.95 3.62
CA GLY A 175 10.36 2.32 4.88
C GLY A 175 9.46 2.12 6.10
N ASP A 176 8.24 2.65 6.07
CA ASP A 176 7.36 2.67 7.25
C ASP A 176 6.60 1.35 7.43
N TYR A 177 6.16 0.74 6.33
CA TYR A 177 5.32 -0.46 6.38
C TYR A 177 6.09 -1.74 6.06
N ASN A 178 7.38 -1.64 5.71
CA ASN A 178 8.15 -2.76 5.17
C ASN A 178 7.46 -3.40 3.96
N ALA A 179 6.69 -2.61 3.19
CA ALA A 179 6.04 -3.10 1.98
C ALA A 179 7.10 -3.38 0.94
N LYS A 180 7.26 -4.65 0.54
CA LYS A 180 8.30 -5.06 -0.40
C LYS A 180 8.20 -4.25 -1.71
N PHE A 181 9.32 -3.62 -2.08
CA PHE A 181 9.45 -2.72 -3.22
C PHE A 181 8.48 -1.53 -3.19
N GLY A 182 7.97 -1.14 -2.01
CA GLY A 182 7.02 -0.05 -1.88
C GLY A 182 5.66 -0.33 -2.51
N ALA A 183 5.30 -1.58 -2.79
CA ALA A 183 4.03 -1.92 -3.43
C ALA A 183 2.83 -1.57 -2.52
N ALA A 184 2.09 -0.52 -2.87
CA ALA A 184 1.01 0.04 -2.06
C ALA A 184 -0.16 -0.94 -1.82
N PHE A 185 -0.32 -1.94 -2.71
CA PHE A 185 -1.37 -2.94 -2.63
C PHE A 185 -0.84 -4.37 -2.51
N GLY A 186 0.45 -4.53 -2.16
CA GLY A 186 1.10 -5.82 -1.91
C GLY A 186 1.25 -6.70 -3.16
N LEU A 187 1.05 -8.01 -3.01
CA LEU A 187 1.21 -8.97 -4.10
C LEU A 187 0.08 -8.83 -5.15
N MET A 188 0.47 -8.73 -6.41
CA MET A 188 -0.45 -8.60 -7.54
C MET A 188 -1.41 -9.81 -7.60
N PRO A 189 -2.72 -9.58 -7.78
CA PRO A 189 -3.73 -10.65 -7.81
C PRO A 189 -3.77 -11.38 -9.16
N THR A 190 -2.62 -11.89 -9.63
CA THR A 190 -2.57 -12.73 -10.84
C THR A 190 -3.12 -14.13 -10.54
N LEU A 191 -3.57 -14.86 -11.57
CA LEU A 191 -4.05 -16.24 -11.40
C LEU A 191 -2.98 -17.15 -10.76
N ALA A 192 -1.71 -16.93 -11.09
CA ALA A 192 -0.58 -17.69 -10.57
C ALA A 192 -0.19 -17.36 -9.12
N GLN A 193 -0.73 -16.27 -8.54
CA GLN A 193 -0.44 -15.80 -7.17
C GLN A 193 -1.70 -15.63 -6.31
N SER A 194 -2.84 -16.11 -6.78
CA SER A 194 -4.13 -16.03 -6.10
C SER A 194 -4.57 -17.37 -5.52
N ASN A 195 -5.57 -17.33 -4.65
CA ASN A 195 -6.18 -18.51 -4.02
C ASN A 195 -5.12 -19.45 -3.42
N TYR A 196 -5.05 -20.72 -3.86
CA TYR A 196 -4.12 -21.74 -3.36
C TYR A 196 -2.63 -21.38 -3.57
N TYR A 197 -2.32 -20.54 -4.55
CA TYR A 197 -0.95 -20.15 -4.85
C TYR A 197 -0.46 -18.95 -4.04
N ARG A 198 -1.39 -18.17 -3.46
CA ARG A 198 -1.05 -17.08 -2.55
C ARG A 198 -0.36 -17.63 -1.30
N PRO A 199 0.57 -16.89 -0.67
CA PRO A 199 1.13 -17.29 0.62
C PRO A 199 0.01 -17.65 1.63
N PRO A 200 0.08 -18.84 2.26
CA PRO A 200 -0.99 -19.31 3.13
C PRO A 200 -0.95 -18.64 4.51
N ASN A 201 -2.11 -18.58 5.17
CA ASN A 201 -2.21 -18.11 6.56
C ASN A 201 -1.51 -19.05 7.55
N VAL A 202 -1.50 -20.36 7.27
CA VAL A 202 -0.82 -21.37 8.09
C VAL A 202 0.36 -21.91 7.31
N SER A 203 1.55 -21.76 7.85
CA SER A 203 2.74 -22.34 7.23
C SER A 203 2.84 -23.83 7.54
N ARG A 204 3.18 -24.63 6.53
CA ARG A 204 3.55 -26.04 6.72
C ARG A 204 4.98 -26.20 7.24
N ASP A 205 5.81 -25.17 7.06
CA ASP A 205 7.22 -25.18 7.43
C ASP A 205 7.46 -24.67 8.86
N TYR A 206 6.51 -23.91 9.43
CA TYR A 206 6.63 -23.34 10.77
C TYR A 206 5.57 -23.89 11.71
N LYS A 207 6.02 -24.68 12.69
CA LYS A 207 5.13 -25.04 13.80
C LYS A 207 4.82 -23.77 14.60
N ASN A 208 3.53 -23.53 14.85
CA ASN A 208 3.01 -22.44 15.70
C ASN A 208 3.17 -21.00 15.17
N LEU A 209 3.51 -20.80 13.90
CA LEU A 209 3.54 -19.48 13.26
C LEU A 209 2.46 -19.37 12.19
N TYR A 210 1.71 -18.29 12.28
CA TYR A 210 0.57 -17.98 11.43
C TYR A 210 0.76 -16.59 10.83
N PHE A 211 0.18 -16.34 9.66
CA PHE A 211 0.26 -15.08 8.96
C PHE A 211 -1.15 -14.56 8.66
N ALA A 212 -1.36 -13.27 8.90
CA ALA A 212 -2.59 -12.58 8.53
C ALA A 212 -2.23 -11.23 7.91
N GLY A 213 -2.94 -10.82 6.86
CA GLY A 213 -2.68 -9.53 6.22
C GLY A 213 -2.84 -9.54 4.71
N ALA A 214 -2.49 -8.42 4.09
CA ALA A 214 -2.71 -8.20 2.65
C ALA A 214 -1.85 -9.09 1.75
N SER A 215 -0.67 -9.50 2.21
CA SER A 215 0.32 -10.29 1.46
C SER A 215 0.09 -11.80 1.53
N VAL A 216 -0.90 -12.25 2.31
CA VAL A 216 -1.27 -13.67 2.43
C VAL A 216 -2.70 -13.87 1.95
N HIS A 217 -3.17 -15.11 1.94
CA HIS A 217 -4.54 -15.44 1.59
C HIS A 217 -5.54 -14.68 2.51
N PRO A 218 -6.65 -14.12 1.98
CA PRO A 218 -7.07 -14.15 0.57
C PRO A 218 -6.47 -13.06 -0.32
N GLY A 219 -6.00 -11.94 0.23
CA GLY A 219 -5.52 -10.81 -0.56
C GLY A 219 -5.52 -9.47 0.16
N ALA A 220 -5.30 -8.40 -0.62
CA ALA A 220 -5.29 -7.02 -0.16
C ALA A 220 -6.70 -6.40 -0.12
N GLY A 221 -6.82 -5.27 0.58
CA GLY A 221 -8.08 -4.54 0.78
C GLY A 221 -8.71 -4.84 2.14
N VAL A 222 -9.28 -3.82 2.78
CA VAL A 222 -9.75 -3.88 4.19
C VAL A 222 -10.65 -5.09 4.46
N PRO A 223 -11.72 -5.37 3.69
CA PRO A 223 -12.58 -6.53 3.95
C PRO A 223 -11.85 -7.87 3.81
N ILE A 224 -10.91 -7.95 2.86
CA ILE A 224 -10.16 -9.17 2.56
C ILE A 224 -9.09 -9.41 3.63
N VAL A 225 -8.44 -8.36 4.14
CA VAL A 225 -7.52 -8.42 5.27
C VAL A 225 -8.25 -8.86 6.56
N LEU A 226 -9.46 -8.36 6.81
CA LEU A 226 -10.27 -8.83 7.93
C LEU A 226 -10.64 -10.32 7.79
N THR A 227 -10.94 -10.75 6.56
CA THR A 227 -11.18 -12.16 6.26
C THR A 227 -9.92 -13.01 6.49
N SER A 228 -8.74 -12.49 6.12
CA SER A 228 -7.44 -13.11 6.39
C SER A 228 -7.22 -13.33 7.88
N ALA A 229 -7.50 -12.31 8.70
CA ALA A 229 -7.41 -12.43 10.16
C ALA A 229 -8.34 -13.52 10.70
N LYS A 230 -9.60 -13.57 10.23
CA LYS A 230 -10.56 -14.60 10.63
C LYS A 230 -10.07 -16.02 10.30
N ILE A 231 -9.67 -16.26 9.05
CA ILE A 231 -9.14 -17.57 8.60
C ILE A 231 -7.94 -17.99 9.46
N THR A 232 -7.05 -17.05 9.76
CA THR A 232 -5.85 -17.30 10.55
C THR A 232 -6.19 -17.69 11.99
N VAL A 233 -7.11 -16.97 12.62
CA VAL A 233 -7.54 -17.23 14.00
C VAL A 233 -8.32 -18.55 14.09
N ASP A 234 -9.23 -18.81 13.15
CA ASP A 234 -10.01 -20.06 13.13
C ASP A 234 -9.07 -21.27 13.03
N ALA A 235 -8.04 -21.22 12.17
CA ALA A 235 -7.05 -22.28 12.05
C ALA A 235 -6.16 -22.43 13.31
N MET A 236 -5.79 -21.33 13.95
CA MET A 236 -5.04 -21.37 15.21
C MET A 236 -5.83 -22.03 16.33
N LEU A 237 -7.11 -21.70 16.45
CA LEU A 237 -7.99 -22.28 17.46
C LEU A 237 -8.20 -23.77 17.20
N GLU A 238 -8.31 -24.19 15.93
CA GLU A 238 -8.36 -25.60 15.55
C GLU A 238 -7.09 -26.35 16.01
N ASP A 239 -5.90 -25.80 15.74
CA ASP A 239 -4.64 -26.39 16.20
C ASP A 239 -4.58 -26.49 17.73
N ILE A 240 -5.03 -25.46 18.45
CA ILE A 240 -5.10 -25.46 19.93
C ILE A 240 -6.03 -26.58 20.42
N ASN A 241 -7.22 -26.70 19.84
CA ASN A 241 -8.20 -27.72 20.21
C ASN A 241 -7.69 -29.14 19.92
N ASN A 242 -6.89 -29.31 18.88
CA ASN A 242 -6.25 -30.57 18.50
C ASN A 242 -4.96 -30.86 19.30
N GLY A 243 -4.52 -29.95 20.18
CA GLY A 243 -3.31 -30.11 20.97
C GLY A 243 -2.00 -30.04 20.16
N ILE A 244 -2.02 -29.31 19.04
CA ILE A 244 -0.88 -29.16 18.10
C ILE A 244 0.06 -28.04 18.56
#